data_AF-A0A2D5P8Z1-F1
#
_entry.id   AF-A0A2D5P8Z1-F1
#
_cell.length_a   1.000
_cell.length_b   1.000
_cell.length_c   1.000
_cell.angle_alpha   90.00
_cell.angle_beta   90.00
_cell.angle_gamma   90.00
#
_symmetry.space_group_name_H-M   'P 1'
#
loop_
_entity.id
_entity.type
_entity.pdbx_description
1 polymer ?
#
loop_
_entity_poly.entity_id
_entity_poly.type
_entity_poly.pdbx_seq_one_letter_code
_entity_poly.pdbx_strand_id
1 'polypeptide(L)' 'MKSLFKVVVAMLLAVGILNADPLSQVGEKNGYELKLTSEKSLIVGDNDIFAQLSKDGNSVTDAKVKIKIFMPEMPGMP' A
#
# COMPACT_ATOMS: atom_id res chain seq x y z
N MET A 1 -13.89 -36.54 4.45
CA MET A 1 -12.98 -35.68 5.27
C MET A 1 -11.95 -34.92 4.44
N LYS A 2 -11.13 -35.55 3.59
CA LYS A 2 -10.09 -34.84 2.82
C LYS A 2 -10.61 -33.74 1.88
N SER A 3 -11.79 -33.91 1.26
CA SER A 3 -12.36 -32.90 0.35
C SER A 3 -12.90 -31.68 1.10
N LEU A 4 -13.63 -31.89 2.20
CA LEU A 4 -14.14 -30.82 3.07
C LEU A 4 -13.00 -29.97 3.64
N PHE A 5 -11.92 -30.61 4.08
CA PHE A 5 -10.73 -29.90 4.57
C PHE A 5 -10.10 -29.00 3.51
N LYS A 6 -10.00 -29.48 2.25
CA LYS A 6 -9.49 -28.67 1.12
C LYS A 6 -10.37 -27.46 0.83
N VAL A 7 -11.69 -27.62 0.91
CA VAL A 7 -12.65 -26.51 0.69
C VAL A 7 -12.48 -25.44 1.77
N VAL A 8 -12.37 -25.84 3.03
CA VAL A 8 -12.16 -24.90 4.16
C VAL A 8 -10.83 -24.16 4.02
N VAL A 9 -9.75 -24.85 3.65
CA VAL A 9 -8.44 -24.23 3.43
C VAL A 9 -8.45 -23.26 2.25
N ALA A 10 -9.08 -23.63 1.13
CA ALA A 10 -9.22 -22.76 -0.04
C ALA A 10 -10.03 -21.49 0.30
N MET A 11 -11.06 -21.63 1.14
CA MET A 11 -11.89 -20.51 1.57
C MET A 11 -11.12 -19.57 2.50
N LEU A 12 -10.32 -20.10 3.43
CA LEU A 12 -9.44 -19.29 4.29
C LEU A 12 -8.38 -18.51 3.48
N LEU A 13 -7.81 -19.13 2.46
CA LEU A 13 -6.86 -18.46 1.56
C LEU A 13 -7.52 -17.36 0.74
N ALA A 14 -8.73 -17.58 0.21
CA ALA A 14 -9.48 -16.57 -0.53
C ALA A 14 -9.80 -15.35 0.34
N VAL A 15 -10.17 -15.55 1.61
CA VAL A 15 -10.43 -14.46 2.57
C VAL A 15 -9.15 -13.66 2.84
N GLY A 16 -7.99 -14.32 2.96
CA GLY A 16 -6.72 -13.62 3.16
C GLY A 16 -6.34 -12.69 2.01
N ILE A 17 -6.58 -13.10 0.77
CA ILE A 17 -6.29 -12.28 -0.42
C ILE A 17 -7.26 -11.09 -0.54
N LEU A 18 -8.53 -11.29 -0.17
CA LEU A 18 -9.57 -10.24 -0.21
C LEU A 18 -9.37 -9.14 0.84
N ASN A 19 -8.66 -9.42 1.94
CA ASN A 19 -8.38 -8.46 3.02
C ASN A 19 -6.97 -7.86 2.93
N ALA A 20 -6.34 -7.84 1.76
CA ALA A 20 -5.07 -7.15 1.57
C ALA A 20 -5.28 -5.64 1.74
N ASP A 21 -4.82 -5.10 2.87
CA ASP A 21 -5.06 -3.69 3.20
C ASP A 21 -4.45 -2.73 2.16
N PRO A 22 -5.18 -1.66 1.79
CA PRO A 22 -4.64 -0.59 0.98
C PRO A 22 -3.49 0.12 1.70
N LEU A 23 -2.54 0.66 0.94
CA LEU A 23 -1.50 1.50 1.52
C LEU A 23 -2.16 2.72 2.18
N SER A 24 -1.94 2.92 3.47
CA SER A 24 -2.31 4.13 4.19
C SER A 24 -1.22 4.42 5.22
N GLN A 25 -0.34 5.37 4.91
CA GLN A 25 0.75 5.78 5.77
C GLN A 25 0.65 7.28 6.05
N VAL A 26 0.78 7.65 7.31
CA VAL A 26 0.83 9.04 7.76
C VAL A 26 2.20 9.27 8.39
N GLY A 27 2.89 10.31 7.94
CA GLY A 27 4.18 10.73 8.50
C GLY A 27 4.13 12.20 8.86
N GLU A 28 4.67 12.56 10.02
CA GLU A 28 4.74 13.94 10.48
C GLU A 28 6.20 14.37 10.64
N LYS A 29 6.53 15.58 10.17
CA LYS A 29 7.83 16.19 10.40
C LYS A 29 7.75 17.70 10.39
N ASN A 30 8.25 18.33 11.45
CA ASN A 30 8.32 19.80 11.59
C ASN A 30 6.96 20.51 11.34
N GLY A 31 5.86 19.93 11.82
CA GLY A 31 4.50 20.45 11.63
C GLY A 31 3.89 20.22 10.23
N TYR A 32 4.61 19.52 9.35
CA TYR A 32 4.05 19.01 8.09
C TYR A 32 3.59 17.58 8.28
N GLU A 33 2.36 17.30 7.84
CA GLU A 33 1.78 15.97 7.81
C GLU A 33 1.70 15.50 6.35
N LEU A 34 2.28 14.35 6.06
CA LEU A 34 2.25 13.68 4.77
C LEU A 34 1.39 12.43 4.88
N LYS A 35 0.28 12.39 4.16
CA LYS A 35 -0.58 11.23 4.04
C LYS A 35 -0.39 10.59 2.66
N LEU A 36 0.09 9.35 2.67
CA LEU A 36 0.31 8.50 1.50
C LEU A 36 -0.74 7.41 1.48
N THR A 37 -1.58 7.40 0.45
CA THR A 37 -2.66 6.43 0.29
C THR A 37 -2.65 5.78 -1.09
N SER A 38 -3.10 4.53 -1.17
CA SER A 38 -3.40 3.81 -2.42
C SER A 38 -4.78 3.18 -2.29
N GLU A 39 -5.53 3.06 -3.38
CA GLU A 39 -6.83 2.38 -3.37
C GLU A 39 -6.72 0.87 -3.18
N LYS A 40 -5.56 0.31 -3.53
CA LYS A 40 -5.29 -1.13 -3.45
C LYS A 40 -3.87 -1.43 -2.97
N SER A 41 -3.63 -2.69 -2.63
CA SER A 41 -2.30 -3.18 -2.30
C SER A 41 -1.33 -2.95 -3.46
N LEU A 42 -0.14 -2.43 -3.16
CA LEU A 42 0.89 -2.08 -4.16
C LEU A 42 1.56 -3.30 -4.84
N ILE A 43 1.16 -4.51 -4.49
CA ILE A 43 1.83 -5.75 -4.90
C ILE A 43 1.38 -6.20 -6.31
N VAL A 44 0.21 -5.77 -6.79
CA VAL A 44 -0.42 -6.35 -8.00
C VAL A 44 -0.85 -5.29 -9.02
N GLY A 45 -0.29 -5.38 -10.23
CA GLY A 45 -0.69 -4.59 -11.39
C GLY A 45 -0.24 -3.12 -11.32
N ASP A 46 -0.97 -2.25 -12.02
CA ASP A 46 -0.71 -0.80 -12.02
C ASP A 46 -1.27 -0.17 -10.75
N ASN A 47 -0.46 0.59 -10.02
CA ASN A 47 -0.85 1.15 -8.73
C ASN A 47 -0.78 2.68 -8.73
N ASP A 48 -1.85 3.31 -8.26
CA ASP A 48 -1.93 4.76 -8.07
C ASP A 48 -1.63 5.11 -6.61
N ILE A 49 -0.67 6.01 -6.40
CA ILE A 49 -0.28 6.51 -5.09
C ILE A 49 -0.67 7.98 -4.99
N PHE A 50 -1.47 8.31 -3.97
CA PHE A 50 -1.90 9.65 -3.64
C PHE A 50 -1.08 10.18 -2.47
N ALA A 51 -0.42 11.32 -2.66
CA ALA A 51 0.33 12.00 -1.62
C ALA A 51 -0.35 13.34 -1.29
N GLN A 52 -0.80 13.48 -0.05
CA GLN A 52 -1.39 14.72 0.47
C GLN A 52 -0.44 15.31 1.51
N LEU A 53 -0.08 16.58 1.33
CA LEU A 53 0.73 17.33 2.27
C LEU A 53 -0.14 18.40 2.93
N SER A 54 -0.14 18.44 4.25
CA SER A 54 -0.76 19.50 5.03
C SER A 54 0.24 20.09 6.03
N LYS A 55 -0.02 21.33 6.45
CA LYS A 55 0.71 22.00 7.54
C LYS A 55 -0.29 22.68 8.44
N ASP A 56 -0.25 22.36 9.73
CA ASP A 56 -1.16 22.94 10.73
C ASP A 56 -2.65 22.83 10.31
N GLY A 57 -3.02 21.72 9.67
CA GLY A 57 -4.38 21.46 9.16
C GLY A 57 -4.71 22.05 7.78
N ASN A 58 -3.82 22.82 7.16
CA ASN A 58 -4.04 23.42 5.84
C ASN A 58 -3.32 22.63 4.74
N SER A 59 -4.01 22.30 3.64
CA SER A 59 -3.41 21.61 2.50
C SER A 59 -2.38 22.48 1.78
N VAL A 60 -1.21 21.91 1.49
CA VAL A 60 -0.14 22.55 0.73
C VAL A 60 -0.20 22.06 -0.72
N THR A 61 -0.50 22.95 -1.65
CA THR A 61 -0.77 22.59 -3.07
C THR A 61 0.37 22.92 -4.03
N ASP A 62 1.36 23.72 -3.63
CA ASP A 62 2.50 24.12 -4.47
C ASP A 62 3.78 23.29 -4.23
N ALA A 63 3.68 22.24 -3.40
CA ALA A 63 4.82 21.46 -2.98
C ALA A 63 5.40 20.61 -4.12
N LYS A 64 6.73 20.62 -4.25
CA LYS A 64 7.44 19.68 -5.11
C LYS A 64 7.60 18.35 -4.40
N VAL A 65 6.88 17.33 -4.87
CA VAL A 65 6.95 15.97 -4.33
C VAL A 65 8.00 15.15 -5.09
N LYS A 66 8.84 14.41 -4.35
CA LYS A 66 9.78 13.44 -4.90
C LYS A 66 9.61 12.10 -4.20
N ILE A 67 9.23 11.09 -4.96
CA ILE A 67 9.07 9.72 -4.47
C ILE A 67 10.34 8.94 -4.85
N LYS A 68 10.92 8.22 -3.88
CA LYS A 68 11.97 7.22 -4.13
C LYS A 68 11.40 5.86 -3.77
N ILE A 69 11.42 4.95 -4.74
CA ILE A 69 10.99 3.57 -4.55
C ILE A 69 12.24 2.70 -4.51
N PHE A 70 12.35 1.88 -3.47
CA PHE A 70 13.42 0.89 -3.34
C PHE A 70 12.82 -0.48 -3.64
N MET A 71 13.14 -1.02 -4.80
CA MET A 71 12.76 -2.39 -5.16
C MET A 71 13.89 -3.34 -4.73
N PRO A 72 13.58 -4.45 -4.05
CA PRO A 72 14.59 -5.46 -3.72
C PRO A 72 15.11 -6.14 -5.00
N GLU A 73 16.29 -6.75 -4.90
CA GLU A 73 16.86 -7.56 -5.97
C GLU A 73 15.91 -8.72 -6.32
N MET A 74 15.52 -8.86 -7.60
CA MET A 74 14.68 -9.97 -8.03
C MET A 74 15.52 -11.26 -8.10
N PRO A 75 15.09 -12.37 -7.48
CA PRO A 75 15.79 -13.65 -7.61
C PRO A 75 15.72 -14.16 -9.05
N GLY A 76 16.87 -14.52 -9.62
CA GLY A 76 16.97 -15.05 -11.00
C GLY A 76 17.58 -14.11 -12.03
N MET A 77 18.20 -12.99 -11.62
CA MET A 77 19.11 -12.25 -12.49
C MET A 77 20.36 -13.12 -12.74
N PRO A 78 20.73 -13.43 -14.00
CA PRO A 78 22.01 -14.08 -14.30
C PRO A 78 23.20 -13.19 -13.93
#